data_AF-A0AAN5IBA6-F1
#
_entry.id   AF-A0AAN5IBA6-F1
#
_cell.length_a   1.000
_cell.length_b   1.000
_cell.length_c   1.000
_cell.angle_alpha   90.00
_cell.angle_beta   90.00
_cell.angle_gamma   90.00
#
_symmetry.space_group_name_H-M   'P 1'
#
loop_
_entity.id
_entity.type
_entity.pdbx_description
1 polymer ?
#
loop_
_entity_poly.entity_id
_entity_poly.type
_entity_poly.pdbx_seq_one_letter_code
_entity_poly.pdbx_strand_id
1 'polypeptide(L)'
;SRRENRHCSAFLTTYTEEDGTITARFCRDHIGHACEPSKIPLGRRDRETLYGIIDQKYEVPKIRELLREFGKKSPLYYFSTRMIKELKSR
;
A
#
# COMPACT_ATOMS: atom_id res chain seq x y z
N SER A 1 -9.12 15.67 11.79
CA SER A 1 -8.64 15.23 13.11
C SER A 1 -7.27 14.61 12.93
N ARG A 2 -6.19 15.27 13.40
CA ARG A 2 -4.82 14.73 13.34
C ARG A 2 -4.54 14.07 14.69
N ARG A 3 -4.42 12.74 14.71
CA ARG A 3 -4.00 11.97 15.89
C ARG A 3 -2.49 11.78 15.81
N GLU A 4 -1.79 12.22 16.84
CA GLU A 4 -0.34 12.15 16.96
C GLU A 4 0.08 10.75 17.45
N ASN A 5 1.05 10.12 16.79
CA ASN A 5 1.51 8.76 17.09
C ASN A 5 3.03 8.77 17.29
N ARG A 6 3.48 8.35 18.47
CA ARG A 6 4.85 8.52 19.00
C ARG A 6 5.91 7.58 18.41
N HIS A 7 5.55 6.73 17.46
CA HIS A 7 6.45 5.71 16.89
C HIS A 7 6.40 5.72 15.39
N CYS A 8 7.04 6.69 14.77
CA CYS A 8 7.36 6.48 13.37
C CYS A 8 8.65 7.17 12.93
N SER A 9 9.17 6.66 11.83
CA SER A 9 10.54 6.79 11.37
C SER A 9 10.71 7.84 10.26
N ALA A 10 9.90 8.91 10.22
CA ALA A 10 10.22 10.05 9.35
C ALA A 10 11.61 10.55 9.67
N PHE A 11 12.38 10.62 8.60
CA PHE A 11 13.68 11.24 8.59
C PHE A 11 13.53 12.71 8.15
N LEU A 12 14.43 13.52 8.68
CA LEU A 12 14.77 14.84 8.20
C LEU A 12 16.28 14.80 7.97
N THR A 13 16.70 15.00 6.74
CA THR A 13 18.11 15.05 6.37
C THR A 13 18.39 16.39 5.72
N THR A 14 19.39 17.08 6.24
CA THR A 14 19.84 18.38 5.75
C THR A 14 21.18 18.25 5.07
N TYR A 15 21.35 18.97 3.97
CA TYR A 15 22.61 19.12 3.25
C TYR A 15 22.98 20.60 3.23
N THR A 16 24.24 20.90 3.54
CA THR A 16 24.79 22.24 3.40
C THR A 16 25.59 22.26 2.10
N GLU A 17 25.15 23.09 1.16
CA GLU A 17 25.81 23.27 -0.13
C GLU A 17 27.02 24.22 0.02
N GLU A 18 27.95 24.19 -0.92
CA GLU A 18 29.19 24.99 -0.88
C GLU A 18 28.92 26.51 -0.91
N ASP A 19 27.76 26.93 -1.42
CA ASP A 19 27.30 28.32 -1.43
C ASP A 19 26.68 28.77 -0.08
N GLY A 20 26.66 27.88 0.92
CA GLY A 20 26.10 28.12 2.25
C GLY A 20 24.59 27.90 2.35
N THR A 21 23.93 27.46 1.28
CA THR A 21 22.50 27.13 1.31
C THR A 21 22.25 25.82 2.03
N ILE A 22 21.22 25.76 2.87
CA ILE A 22 20.79 24.54 3.54
C ILE A 22 19.56 23.96 2.83
N THR A 23 19.71 22.77 2.27
CA THR A 23 18.61 22.02 1.66
C THR A 23 18.14 20.92 2.60
N ALA A 24 16.87 20.94 2.98
CA ALA A 24 16.25 19.91 3.82
C ALA A 24 15.37 18.96 2.98
N ARG A 25 15.63 17.65 3.09
CA ARG A 25 14.74 16.59 2.60
C ARG A 25 14.08 15.90 3.80
N PHE A 26 12.75 15.84 3.80
CA PHE A 26 11.99 15.19 4.87
C PHE A 26 10.83 14.37 4.32
N CYS A 27 10.45 13.33 5.07
CA CYS A 27 9.25 12.56 4.77
C CYS A 27 7.99 13.39 5.05
N ARG A 28 7.06 13.45 4.09
CA ARG A 28 5.82 14.24 4.21
C ARG A 28 4.60 13.46 4.69
N ASP A 29 4.66 12.13 4.74
CA ASP A 29 3.42 11.32 4.88
C ASP A 29 3.50 10.07 5.76
N HIS A 30 4.61 9.81 6.45
CA HIS A 30 4.75 8.55 7.18
C HIS A 30 5.28 8.75 8.59
N ILE A 31 4.55 9.46 9.46
CA ILE A 31 4.64 9.18 10.90
C ILE A 31 3.29 8.95 11.55
N GLY A 32 2.93 7.67 11.72
CA GLY A 32 1.92 7.27 12.69
C GLY A 32 0.45 7.53 12.33
N HIS A 33 0.06 7.55 11.06
CA HIS A 33 -1.35 7.37 10.75
C HIS A 33 -1.69 5.87 10.69
N ALA A 34 -2.94 5.50 11.00
CA ALA A 34 -3.41 4.16 10.68
C ALA A 34 -3.26 3.99 9.16
N CYS A 35 -2.26 3.23 8.72
CA CYS A 35 -2.05 2.96 7.30
C CYS A 35 -3.37 2.40 6.77
N GLU A 36 -4.02 3.16 5.87
CA GLU A 36 -5.17 2.64 5.14
C GLU A 36 -4.67 1.42 4.38
N PRO A 37 -5.17 0.20 4.67
CA PRO A 37 -4.56 -0.97 4.06
C PRO A 37 -4.69 -0.98 2.54
N SER A 38 -5.66 -0.25 1.98
CA SER A 38 -5.78 0.04 0.53
C SER A 38 -4.59 0.79 -0.08
N LYS A 39 -3.82 1.54 0.72
CA LYS A 39 -2.67 2.34 0.28
C LYS A 39 -1.32 1.65 0.54
N ILE A 40 -1.33 0.50 1.21
CA ILE A 40 -0.12 -0.29 1.48
C ILE A 40 0.28 -0.99 0.17
N PRO A 41 1.50 -0.75 -0.35
CA PRO A 41 2.00 -1.50 -1.50
C PRO A 41 2.02 -3.00 -1.21
N LEU A 42 1.63 -3.82 -2.19
CA LEU A 42 1.60 -5.27 -2.00
C LEU A 42 3.00 -5.84 -1.75
N GLY A 43 3.12 -6.60 -0.66
CA GLY A 43 4.31 -7.40 -0.38
C GLY A 43 4.52 -8.48 -1.43
N ARG A 44 5.68 -9.13 -1.40
CA ARG A 44 5.97 -10.25 -2.30
C ARG A 44 4.95 -11.38 -2.15
N ARG A 45 4.66 -11.79 -0.90
CA ARG A 45 3.68 -12.85 -0.61
C ARG A 45 2.27 -12.45 -1.07
N ASP A 46 1.83 -11.23 -0.80
CA ASP A 46 0.51 -10.76 -1.23
C ASP A 46 0.36 -10.78 -2.75
N ARG A 47 1.43 -10.44 -3.48
CA ARG A 47 1.45 -10.54 -4.95
C ARG A 47 1.36 -11.99 -5.42
N GLU A 48 2.18 -12.88 -4.87
CA GLU A 48 2.14 -14.31 -5.20
C GLU A 48 0.75 -14.90 -4.94
N THR A 49 0.14 -14.56 -3.80
CA THR A 49 -1.24 -14.95 -3.48
C THR A 49 -2.27 -14.37 -4.44
N LEU A 50 -2.18 -13.07 -4.75
CA LEU A 50 -3.11 -12.40 -5.67
C LEU A 50 -3.07 -13.05 -7.05
N TYR A 51 -1.88 -13.25 -7.63
CA TYR A 51 -1.74 -13.89 -8.92
C TYR A 51 -2.19 -15.35 -8.89
N GLY A 52 -1.86 -16.09 -7.81
CA GLY A 52 -2.35 -17.46 -7.63
C GLY A 52 -3.87 -17.57 -7.58
N ILE A 53 -4.59 -16.57 -7.06
CA ILE A 53 -6.06 -16.53 -7.09
C ILE A 53 -6.58 -16.13 -8.48
N ILE A 54 -5.94 -15.16 -9.14
CA ILE A 54 -6.32 -14.68 -10.48
C ILE A 54 -6.20 -15.81 -11.51
N ASP A 55 -5.17 -16.65 -11.39
CA ASP A 55 -4.87 -17.76 -12.31
C ASP A 55 -5.86 -18.93 -12.20
N GLN A 56 -6.60 -19.04 -11.10
CA GLN A 56 -7.60 -20.11 -10.89
C GLN A 56 -8.85 -19.99 -11.78
N LYS A 57 -8.83 -19.11 -12.79
CA LYS A 57 -9.89 -18.90 -13.79
C LYS A 57 -11.28 -18.56 -13.24
N TYR A 58 -11.38 -18.17 -11.96
CA TYR A 58 -12.64 -17.74 -11.38
C TYR A 58 -13.19 -16.46 -12.01
N GLU A 59 -14.51 -16.32 -11.95
CA GLU A 59 -15.20 -15.08 -12.29
C GLU A 59 -14.83 -13.96 -11.32
N VAL A 60 -14.82 -12.72 -11.80
CA VAL A 60 -14.39 -11.54 -11.02
C VAL A 60 -15.13 -11.39 -9.67
N PRO A 61 -16.45 -11.66 -9.56
CA PRO A 61 -17.14 -11.63 -8.28
C PRO A 61 -16.56 -12.64 -7.27
N LYS A 62 -16.20 -13.85 -7.71
CA LYS A 62 -15.66 -14.89 -6.85
C LYS A 62 -14.24 -14.56 -6.39
N ILE A 63 -13.41 -14.03 -7.29
CA ILE A 63 -12.06 -13.52 -6.93
C ILE A 63 -12.18 -12.44 -5.86
N ARG A 64 -13.12 -11.50 -6.04
CA ARG A 64 -13.33 -10.44 -5.06
C ARG A 64 -13.79 -10.97 -3.70
N GLU A 65 -14.63 -12.01 -3.69
CA GLU A 65 -15.03 -12.69 -2.46
C GLU A 65 -13.81 -13.29 -1.74
N LEU A 66 -12.98 -14.06 -2.45
CA LEU A 66 -11.76 -14.67 -1.91
C LEU A 66 -10.79 -13.62 -1.34
N LEU A 67 -10.58 -12.51 -2.07
CA LEU A 67 -9.71 -11.44 -1.58
C LEU A 67 -10.27 -10.75 -0.32
N ARG A 68 -11.59 -10.76 -0.11
CA ARG A 68 -12.22 -10.20 1.10
C ARG A 68 -12.05 -11.11 2.33
N GLU A 69 -11.80 -12.41 2.16
CA GLU A 69 -11.57 -13.34 3.27
C GLU A 69 -10.29 -13.01 4.06
N PHE A 70 -9.31 -12.38 3.42
CA PHE A 70 -8.09 -11.87 4.08
C PHE A 70 -8.37 -10.75 5.10
N GLY A 71 -9.58 -10.20 5.10
CA GLY A 71 -10.04 -9.23 6.07
C GLY A 71 -9.49 -7.81 5.88
N LYS A 72 -10.13 -6.84 6.53
CA LYS A 72 -9.88 -5.40 6.35
C LYS A 72 -8.48 -4.93 6.73
N LYS A 73 -7.63 -5.78 7.33
CA LYS A 73 -6.23 -5.44 7.63
C LYS A 73 -5.29 -5.74 6.45
N SER A 74 -5.72 -6.59 5.52
CA SER A 74 -4.92 -6.93 4.34
C SER A 74 -5.18 -5.92 3.20
N PRO A 75 -4.15 -5.49 2.46
CA PRO A 75 -4.33 -4.70 1.25
C PRO A 75 -5.16 -5.43 0.17
N LEU A 76 -5.13 -6.77 0.16
CA LEU A 76 -5.88 -7.61 -0.78
C LEU A 76 -7.40 -7.39 -0.68
N TYR A 77 -7.91 -7.13 0.53
CA TYR A 77 -9.33 -6.87 0.79
C TYR A 77 -9.90 -5.72 -0.06
N TYR A 78 -9.05 -4.75 -0.40
CA TYR A 78 -9.46 -3.50 -1.01
C TYR A 78 -9.43 -3.53 -2.55
N PHE A 79 -9.10 -4.68 -3.16
CA PHE A 79 -9.14 -4.82 -4.61
C PHE A 79 -10.55 -4.61 -5.16
N SER A 80 -10.68 -3.58 -6.00
CA SER A 80 -11.93 -3.27 -6.67
C SER A 80 -12.18 -4.23 -7.84
N THR A 81 -13.45 -4.39 -8.23
CA THR A 81 -13.83 -5.14 -9.43
C THR A 81 -13.10 -4.65 -10.67
N ARG A 82 -12.83 -3.34 -10.78
CA ARG A 82 -12.06 -2.75 -11.88
C ARG A 82 -10.60 -3.23 -11.88
N MET A 83 -9.92 -3.16 -10.73
CA MET A 83 -8.53 -3.61 -10.60
C MET A 83 -8.38 -5.10 -10.93
N ILE A 84 -9.32 -5.93 -10.47
CA ILE A 84 -9.31 -7.37 -10.77
C ILE A 84 -9.47 -7.61 -12.29
N LYS A 85 -10.35 -6.86 -12.96
CA LYS A 85 -10.50 -6.94 -14.43
C LYS A 85 -9.22 -6.54 -15.16
N GLU A 86 -8.60 -5.44 -14.75
CA GLU A 86 -7.34 -4.95 -15.34
C GLU A 86 -6.18 -5.94 -15.17
N LEU A 87 -6.18 -6.70 -14.07
CA LEU A 87 -5.19 -7.76 -13.85
C LEU A 87 -5.47 -9.01 -14.71
N LYS A 88 -6.73 -9.38 -14.91
CA LYS A 88 -7.11 -10.51 -15.77
C LYS A 88 -6.94 -10.23 -17.27
N SER A 89 -6.87 -8.96 -17.66
CA SER A 89 -6.70 -8.56 -19.08
C SER A 89 -5.23 -8.47 -19.51
N ARG A 90 -4.28 -8.69 -18.60
CA ARG A 90 -2.84 -8.75 -18.88
C ARG A 90 -2.43 -10.19 -19.15
#